data_AF-A0A8C5DS95-F1
#
_entry.id   AF-A0A8C5DS95-F1
#
_cell.length_a   1.000
_cell.length_b   1.000
_cell.length_c   1.000
_cell.angle_alpha   90.00
_cell.angle_beta   90.00
_cell.angle_gamma   90.00
#
_symmetry.space_group_name_H-M   'P 1'
#
loop_
_entity.id
_entity.type
_entity.pdbx_description
1 polymer ?
#
loop_
_entity_poly.entity_id
_entity_poly.type
_entity_poly.pdbx_seq_one_letter_code
_entity_poly.pdbx_strand_id
1 'polypeptide(L)'
;LNMHFTSRPPEAPREQCVRFYSNTAFFFFFLGLNYLSFRLTVALQEKFEGHWVPEKPSKGQAYRCIRVNAFHKYDPELLRACRESGVHYGDLGLPWEITLWVDPGEVCGR
;
A
#
# COMPACT_ATOMS: atom_id res chain seq x y z
N LEU A 1 6.85 -14.05 -5.08
CA LEU A 1 6.61 -13.51 -6.44
C LEU A 1 7.27 -12.15 -6.48
N ASN A 2 8.38 -11.97 -7.21
CA ASN A 2 8.96 -10.64 -7.37
C ASN A 2 8.06 -9.86 -8.32
N MET A 3 7.19 -9.04 -7.74
CA MET A 3 6.30 -8.17 -8.48
C MET A 3 6.99 -6.81 -8.63
N HIS A 4 7.60 -6.57 -9.78
CA HIS A 4 8.05 -5.23 -10.20
C HIS A 4 6.95 -4.61 -11.07
N PHE A 5 6.37 -3.50 -10.63
CA PHE A 5 5.38 -2.75 -11.40
C PHE A 5 5.86 -1.33 -11.61
N THR A 6 6.30 -1.03 -12.82
CA THR A 6 6.69 0.32 -13.25
C THR A 6 5.74 0.77 -14.35
N SER A 7 4.72 1.56 -14.02
CA SER A 7 4.07 2.39 -15.04
C SER A 7 3.54 3.69 -14.41
N ARG A 8 4.14 4.79 -14.85
CA ARG A 8 3.75 6.17 -14.54
C ARG A 8 3.04 6.73 -15.77
N PRO A 9 1.83 7.31 -15.70
CA PRO A 9 1.34 8.20 -16.74
C PRO A 9 2.01 9.58 -16.59
N PRO A 10 2.29 10.33 -17.67
CA PRO A 10 3.27 11.43 -17.63
C PRO A 10 2.88 12.67 -16.80
N GLU A 11 1.62 12.86 -16.41
CA GLU A 11 1.14 14.19 -15.93
C GLU A 11 0.07 14.12 -14.82
N ALA A 12 0.08 13.12 -13.95
CA ALA A 12 -0.91 13.01 -12.87
C ALA A 12 -0.60 13.96 -11.69
N PRO A 13 -1.57 14.78 -11.20
CA PRO A 13 -1.41 15.63 -10.01
C PRO A 13 -0.96 14.85 -8.76
N ARG A 14 -0.31 15.52 -7.80
CA ARG A 14 0.24 14.90 -6.57
C ARG A 14 -0.80 14.05 -5.79
N GLU A 15 -2.07 14.45 -5.84
CA GLU A 15 -3.19 13.74 -5.21
C GLU A 15 -3.57 12.42 -5.91
N GLN A 16 -3.20 12.25 -7.19
CA GLN A 16 -3.43 11.03 -7.97
C GLN A 16 -2.27 10.02 -7.86
N CYS A 17 -1.09 10.43 -7.42
CA CYS A 17 0.05 9.53 -7.17
C CYS A 17 -0.16 8.54 -6.01
N VAL A 18 -1.25 8.62 -5.24
CA VAL A 18 -1.59 7.56 -4.28
C VAL A 18 -2.79 6.73 -4.74
N ARG A 19 -3.70 7.31 -5.54
CA ARG A 19 -4.78 6.58 -6.21
C ARG A 19 -4.29 5.56 -7.24
N PHE A 20 -3.08 5.75 -7.79
CA PHE A 20 -2.50 4.86 -8.79
C PHE A 20 -1.53 3.81 -8.19
N TYR A 21 -1.09 3.96 -6.94
CA TYR A 21 0.12 3.27 -6.43
C TYR A 21 -0.10 2.38 -5.20
N SER A 22 -1.33 2.18 -4.74
CA SER A 22 -1.62 1.03 -3.89
C SER A 22 -1.80 -0.20 -4.79
N ASN A 23 -0.71 -0.88 -5.16
CA ASN A 23 -0.82 -2.24 -5.72
C ASN A 23 -1.55 -3.20 -4.74
N THR A 24 -1.66 -2.83 -3.46
CA THR A 24 -2.60 -3.40 -2.48
C THR A 24 -4.07 -3.19 -2.86
N ALA A 25 -4.47 -2.00 -3.32
CA ALA A 25 -5.82 -1.75 -3.82
C ALA A 25 -6.13 -2.61 -5.05
N PHE A 26 -5.15 -2.84 -5.93
CA PHE A 26 -5.30 -3.72 -7.10
C PHE A 26 -5.45 -5.20 -6.71
N PHE A 27 -4.64 -5.67 -5.74
CA PHE A 27 -4.77 -7.01 -5.18
C PHE A 27 -6.16 -7.24 -4.56
N PHE A 28 -6.69 -6.26 -3.83
CA PHE A 28 -8.03 -6.35 -3.22
C PHE A 28 -9.18 -6.10 -4.20
N PHE A 29 -8.94 -5.34 -5.27
CA PHE A 29 -9.93 -5.12 -6.33
C PHE A 29 -10.29 -6.43 -7.05
N PHE A 30 -9.29 -7.27 -7.36
CA PHE A 30 -9.54 -8.61 -7.92
C PHE A 30 -10.28 -9.55 -6.96
N LEU A 31 -10.16 -9.32 -5.65
CA LEU A 31 -10.88 -10.08 -4.61
C LEU A 31 -12.28 -9.52 -4.32
N GLY A 32 -12.74 -8.48 -5.02
CA GLY A 32 -14.05 -7.86 -4.80
C GLY A 32 -14.14 -6.99 -3.55
N LEU A 33 -13.03 -6.73 -2.86
CA LEU A 33 -12.96 -5.96 -1.61
C LEU A 33 -12.81 -4.45 -1.88
N ASN A 34 -13.73 -3.89 -2.66
CA ASN A 34 -13.69 -2.50 -3.13
C ASN A 34 -13.64 -1.47 -1.99
N TYR A 35 -14.40 -1.71 -0.91
CA TYR A 35 -14.43 -0.77 0.21
C TYR A 35 -13.16 -0.84 1.07
N LEU A 36 -12.60 -2.03 1.29
CA LEU A 36 -11.29 -2.21 1.93
C LEU A 36 -10.20 -1.47 1.17
N SER A 37 -10.17 -1.65 -0.15
CA SER A 37 -9.23 -0.98 -1.06
C SER A 37 -9.28 0.55 -0.92
N PHE A 38 -10.49 1.10 -0.88
CA PHE A 38 -10.70 2.53 -0.62
C PHE A 38 -10.17 2.96 0.75
N ARG A 39 -10.54 2.24 1.83
CA ARG A 39 -10.09 2.59 3.20
C ARG A 39 -8.57 2.49 3.37
N LEU A 40 -7.95 1.49 2.76
CA LEU A 40 -6.50 1.35 2.76
C LEU A 40 -5.81 2.49 2.02
N THR A 41 -6.37 2.91 0.87
CA THR A 41 -5.83 4.05 0.13
C THR A 41 -5.87 5.33 0.96
N VAL A 42 -6.97 5.60 1.66
CA VAL A 42 -7.09 6.75 2.58
C VAL A 42 -6.06 6.65 3.71
N ALA A 43 -5.94 5.49 4.37
CA ALA A 43 -5.00 5.30 5.46
C ALA A 43 -3.54 5.51 5.03
N LEU A 44 -3.15 5.03 3.84
CA LEU A 44 -1.81 5.22 3.30
C LEU A 44 -1.55 6.67 2.85
N GLN A 45 -2.56 7.35 2.30
CA GLN A 45 -2.45 8.78 1.96
C GLN A 45 -2.12 9.62 3.20
N GLU A 46 -2.88 9.41 4.29
CA GLU A 46 -2.66 10.10 5.55
C GLU A 46 -1.30 9.72 6.16
N LYS A 47 -0.93 8.44 6.15
CA LYS A 47 0.38 7.99 6.64
C LYS A 47 1.50 8.69 5.91
N PHE A 48 1.45 8.75 4.58
CA PHE A 48 2.56 9.22 3.74
C PHE A 48 2.67 10.74 3.66
N GLU A 49 1.72 11.48 4.23
CA GLU A 49 1.78 12.94 4.30
C GLU A 49 3.09 13.41 4.96
N GLY A 50 3.75 14.39 4.34
CA GLY A 50 5.08 14.87 4.76
C GLY A 50 6.25 13.92 4.48
N HIS A 51 5.98 12.69 4.03
CA HIS A 51 6.96 11.64 3.80
C HIS A 51 7.03 11.19 2.34
N TRP A 52 6.46 11.93 1.39
CA TRP A 52 6.51 11.64 -0.05
C TRP A 52 7.41 12.64 -0.78
N VAL A 53 8.60 12.22 -1.19
CA VAL A 53 9.61 13.10 -1.84
C VAL A 53 9.97 12.55 -3.22
N PRO A 54 9.27 12.94 -4.30
CA PRO A 54 9.49 12.42 -5.65
C PRO A 54 10.91 12.55 -6.16
N GLU A 55 11.63 13.59 -5.76
CA GLU A 55 13.01 13.87 -6.17
C GLU A 55 14.02 12.93 -5.47
N LYS A 56 13.62 12.32 -4.36
CA LYS A 56 14.42 11.37 -3.57
C LYS A 56 13.54 10.21 -3.07
N PRO A 57 13.16 9.26 -3.94
CA PRO A 57 12.19 8.21 -3.61
C PRO A 57 12.57 7.41 -2.35
N SER A 58 13.86 7.13 -2.15
CA SER A 58 14.36 6.39 -0.98
C SER A 58 14.18 7.13 0.37
N LYS A 59 13.99 8.45 0.36
CA LYS A 59 13.79 9.23 1.58
C LYS A 59 12.42 8.90 2.18
N GLY A 60 12.42 8.32 3.38
CA GLY A 60 11.19 7.92 4.08
C GLY A 60 10.63 6.55 3.67
N GLN A 61 11.32 5.78 2.81
CA GLN A 61 10.82 4.47 2.33
C GLN A 61 10.53 3.48 3.47
N ALA A 62 11.37 3.43 4.52
CA ALA A 62 11.18 2.55 5.66
C ALA A 62 9.91 2.87 6.45
N TYR A 63 9.54 4.15 6.52
CA TYR A 63 8.29 4.59 7.13
C TYR A 63 7.08 4.24 6.26
N ARG A 64 7.21 4.34 4.92
CA ARG A 64 6.13 4.00 3.98
C ARG A 64 5.94 2.49 3.76
N CYS A 65 6.92 1.69 4.16
CA CYS A 65 6.89 0.23 4.04
C CYS A 65 5.64 -0.37 4.70
N ILE A 66 4.98 -1.29 3.99
CA ILE A 66 3.93 -2.16 4.53
C ILE A 66 4.59 -3.51 4.80
N ARG A 67 4.53 -4.00 6.03
CA ARG A 67 5.27 -5.21 6.43
C ARG A 67 4.43 -6.11 7.32
N VAL A 68 4.35 -7.37 6.92
CA VAL A 68 3.81 -8.46 7.75
C VAL A 68 4.87 -9.54 7.86
N ASN A 69 5.18 -9.96 9.08
CA ASN A 69 6.04 -11.10 9.37
C ASN A 69 5.81 -11.66 10.78
N ALA A 70 6.62 -12.62 11.21
CA ALA A 70 6.47 -13.26 12.53
C ALA A 70 6.50 -12.28 13.73
N PHE A 71 7.24 -11.16 13.61
CA PHE A 71 7.37 -10.14 14.65
C PHE A 71 6.36 -8.99 14.50
N HIS A 72 5.95 -8.70 13.26
CA HIS A 72 4.97 -7.68 12.89
C HIS A 72 3.80 -8.38 12.21
N LYS A 73 2.97 -9.07 12.99
CA LYS A 73 1.88 -9.90 12.43
C LYS A 73 0.80 -9.09 11.73
N TYR A 74 0.69 -7.82 12.06
CA TYR A 74 -0.33 -6.94 11.53
C TYR A 74 0.27 -5.59 11.19
N ASP A 75 0.08 -5.15 9.95
CA ASP A 75 0.39 -3.78 9.54
C ASP A 75 -0.73 -2.85 10.04
N PRO A 76 -0.41 -1.71 10.70
CA PRO A 76 -1.42 -0.82 11.28
C PRO A 76 -2.42 -0.28 10.26
N GLU A 77 -1.97 0.00 9.03
CA GLU A 77 -2.82 0.57 7.99
C GLU A 77 -3.73 -0.48 7.38
N LEU A 78 -3.24 -1.71 7.19
CA LEU A 78 -4.08 -2.85 6.82
C LEU A 78 -5.14 -3.15 7.90
N LEU A 79 -4.76 -3.14 9.18
CA LEU A 79 -5.71 -3.31 10.29
C LEU A 79 -6.77 -2.23 10.33
N ARG A 80 -6.37 -0.97 10.15
CA ARG A 80 -7.29 0.16 10.10
C ARG A 80 -8.28 -0.01 8.95
N ALA A 81 -7.79 -0.31 7.75
CA ALA A 81 -8.63 -0.53 6.59
C ALA A 81 -9.65 -1.67 6.82
N CYS A 82 -9.19 -2.81 7.37
CA CYS A 82 -10.04 -3.94 7.75
C CYS A 82 -11.16 -3.54 8.71
N ARG A 83 -10.81 -2.83 9.79
CA ARG A 83 -11.77 -2.37 10.79
C ARG A 83 -12.82 -1.45 10.18
N GLU A 84 -12.38 -0.49 9.37
CA GLU A 84 -13.26 0.49 8.75
C GLU A 84 -14.13 -0.13 7.65
N SER A 85 -13.66 -1.20 7.00
CA SER A 85 -14.39 -1.90 5.94
C SER A 85 -15.23 -3.10 6.40
N GLY A 86 -15.13 -3.48 7.68
CA GLY A 86 -15.77 -4.69 8.22
C GLY A 86 -15.18 -6.00 7.68
N VAL A 87 -13.99 -5.96 7.07
CA VAL A 87 -13.29 -7.15 6.56
C VAL A 87 -12.39 -7.71 7.65
N HIS A 88 -12.47 -9.00 7.93
CA HIS A 88 -11.57 -9.61 8.90
C HIS A 88 -10.16 -9.72 8.32
N TYR A 89 -9.14 -9.39 9.11
CA TYR A 89 -7.74 -9.36 8.63
C TYR A 89 -7.25 -10.72 8.11
N GLY A 90 -7.75 -11.82 8.69
CA GLY A 90 -7.43 -13.18 8.23
C GLY A 90 -7.93 -13.47 6.81
N ASP A 91 -8.94 -12.74 6.35
CA ASP A 91 -9.57 -12.95 5.03
C ASP A 91 -8.80 -12.23 3.92
N LEU A 92 -7.78 -11.44 4.27
CA LEU A 92 -6.92 -10.75 3.29
C LEU A 92 -6.08 -11.72 2.45
N GLY A 93 -5.90 -12.97 2.90
CA GLY A 93 -5.12 -13.99 2.17
C GLY A 93 -3.65 -13.61 1.99
N LEU A 94 -3.08 -12.80 2.89
CA LEU A 94 -1.69 -12.37 2.80
C LEU A 94 -0.74 -13.55 3.03
N PRO A 95 0.42 -13.59 2.35
CA PRO A 95 1.49 -14.51 2.69
C PRO A 95 1.93 -14.37 4.14
N TRP A 96 2.51 -15.43 4.71
CA TRP A 96 3.05 -15.42 6.08
C TRP A 96 4.09 -14.31 6.30
N GLU A 97 4.89 -14.03 5.28
CA GLU A 97 5.76 -12.85 5.24
C GLU A 97 5.53 -12.08 3.95
N ILE A 98 5.27 -10.79 4.07
CA ILE A 98 5.23 -9.87 2.93
C ILE A 98 5.89 -8.56 3.32
N THR A 99 6.62 -7.96 2.39
CA THR A 99 7.17 -6.61 2.52
C THR A 99 6.93 -5.87 1.23
N LEU A 100 6.17 -4.78 1.29
CA LEU A 100 5.89 -3.90 0.16
C LEU A 100 6.54 -2.54 0.40
N TRP A 101 7.31 -2.11 -0.59
CA TRP A 101 7.87 -0.76 -0.67
C TRP A 101 6.98 0.07 -1.57
N VAL A 102 6.48 1.18 -1.06
CA VAL A 102 5.59 2.08 -1.79
C VAL A 102 6.29 3.43 -1.91
N ASP A 103 6.95 3.64 -3.03
CA ASP A 103 7.85 4.75 -3.27
C ASP A 103 7.40 5.58 -4.49
N PRO A 104 7.79 6.87 -4.57
CA PRO A 104 7.51 7.68 -5.74
C PRO A 104 8.03 7.05 -7.04
N GLY A 105 7.10 6.63 -7.90
CA GLY A 105 7.41 6.04 -9.20
C GLY A 105 7.69 4.53 -9.20
N GLU A 106 7.74 3.88 -8.04
CA GLU A 106 7.98 2.44 -7.94
C GLU A 106 7.22 1.81 -6.76
N VAL A 107 6.66 0.64 -7.02
CA VAL A 107 6.14 -0.24 -5.97
C VAL A 107 6.71 -1.62 -6.20
N CYS A 108 7.38 -2.18 -5.19
CA CYS A 108 7.96 -3.51 -5.27
C CYS A 108 7.65 -4.31 -4.00
N GLY A 109 7.66 -5.63 -4.14
CA GLY A 109 7.32 -6.54 -3.06
C GLY A 109 8.11 -7.83 -3.10
N ARG A 110 8.31 -8.43 -1.91
CA ARG A 110 8.80 -9.81 -1.76
C ARG A 110 7.78 -10.67 -1.03
#